data_AF-A0AAU9P817-F1
#
_entry.id   AF-A0AAU9P817-F1
#
_cell.length_a   1.000
_cell.length_b   1.000
_cell.length_c   1.000
_cell.angle_alpha   90.00
_cell.angle_beta   90.00
_cell.angle_gamma   90.00
#
_symmetry.space_group_name_H-M   'P 1'
#
loop_
_entity.id
_entity.type
_entity.pdbx_description
1 polymer ?
#
loop_
_entity_poly.entity_id
_entity_poly.type
_entity_poly.pdbx_seq_one_letter_code
_entity_poly.pdbx_strand_id
1 'polypeptide(L)'
;MINTSHIIVLQSSTGQVGGKQRYGINSVSFKPSDDIQLKLADYFNIGGVFRIGSISDRPNGGRLYTDMLVMGADYRAFVEIVFENPSDIVLSYHIDGFFIVGKKDGWRRMDTSNQAGYNLRDGVARSTIQVYPKSWSALYV
;
A
#
# COMPACT_ATOMS: atom_id res chain seq x y z
N MET A 1 -14.71 11.29 -14.60
CA MET A 1 -13.53 10.64 -14.02
C MET A 1 -12.81 11.69 -13.19
N ILE A 2 -12.46 11.39 -11.94
CA ILE A 2 -11.62 12.28 -11.14
C ILE A 2 -10.18 12.05 -11.60
N ASN A 3 -9.43 13.13 -11.85
CA ASN A 3 -8.06 13.00 -12.31
C ASN A 3 -7.15 12.72 -11.11
N THR A 4 -6.54 11.53 -11.08
CA THR A 4 -5.55 11.16 -10.06
C THR A 4 -4.15 11.46 -10.57
N SER A 5 -3.26 11.92 -9.69
CA SER A 5 -1.87 12.18 -10.04
C SER A 5 -1.07 10.88 -10.17
N HIS A 6 -1.36 9.89 -9.32
CA HIS A 6 -0.67 8.61 -9.27
C HIS A 6 -1.60 7.45 -8.88
N ILE A 7 -1.23 6.25 -9.31
CA ILE A 7 -1.90 4.99 -8.91
C ILE A 7 -0.86 4.10 -8.22
N ILE A 8 -1.08 3.84 -6.94
CA ILE A 8 -0.28 2.96 -6.10
C ILE A 8 -1.03 1.64 -5.93
N VAL A 9 -0.38 0.52 -6.23
CA VAL A 9 -0.89 -0.84 -6.03
C VAL A 9 -0.05 -1.52 -4.96
N LEU A 10 -0.64 -1.80 -3.80
CA LEU A 10 -0.03 -2.40 -2.63
C LEU A 10 -0.52 -3.84 -2.47
N GLN A 11 0.28 -4.80 -2.89
CA GLN A 11 -0.05 -6.23 -2.78
C GLN A 11 0.55 -6.82 -1.50
N SER A 12 -0.26 -7.56 -0.75
CA SER A 12 0.25 -8.32 0.40
C SER A 12 1.25 -9.39 -0.04
N SER A 13 2.31 -9.55 0.75
CA SER A 13 3.41 -10.49 0.50
C SER A 13 3.67 -11.30 1.77
N THR A 14 4.02 -12.57 1.62
CA THR A 14 4.35 -13.47 2.72
C THR A 14 5.52 -14.36 2.34
N GLY A 15 6.37 -14.71 3.30
CA GLY A 15 7.53 -15.58 3.06
C GLY A 15 8.49 -15.62 4.23
N GLN A 16 9.49 -16.48 4.13
CA GLN A 16 10.56 -16.57 5.13
C GLN A 16 11.75 -15.69 4.75
N VAL A 17 12.23 -14.88 5.70
CA VAL A 17 13.46 -14.10 5.57
C VAL A 17 14.30 -14.30 6.83
N GLY A 18 15.52 -14.82 6.67
CA GLY A 18 16.40 -15.14 7.80
C GLY A 18 15.79 -16.18 8.76
N GLY A 19 15.11 -17.20 8.22
CA GLY A 19 14.48 -18.28 9.00
C GLY A 19 13.21 -17.87 9.76
N LYS A 20 12.74 -16.64 9.62
CA LYS A 20 11.51 -16.14 10.27
C LYS A 20 10.41 -15.93 9.25
N GLN A 21 9.19 -16.35 9.58
CA GLN A 21 7.99 -15.99 8.80
C GLN A 21 7.77 -14.48 8.86
N ARG A 22 7.54 -13.86 7.71
CA ARG A 22 7.32 -12.42 7.59
C ARG A 22 6.17 -12.11 6.65
N TYR A 23 5.62 -10.92 6.87
CA TYR A 23 4.61 -10.31 6.03
C TYR A 23 5.15 -8.97 5.53
N GLY A 24 4.73 -8.57 4.35
CA GLY A 24 5.16 -7.35 3.71
C GLY A 24 4.18 -6.84 2.69
N ILE A 25 4.53 -5.71 2.08
CA ILE A 25 3.79 -5.07 1.00
C ILE A 25 4.75 -4.89 -0.17
N ASN A 26 4.34 -5.28 -1.38
CA ASN A 26 5.18 -5.26 -2.58
C ASN A 26 6.58 -5.85 -2.36
N SER A 27 6.62 -7.02 -1.70
CA SER A 27 7.83 -7.77 -1.38
C SER A 27 8.78 -7.12 -0.35
N VAL A 28 8.34 -6.10 0.38
CA VAL A 28 9.13 -5.49 1.46
C VAL A 28 8.44 -5.73 2.80
N SER A 29 9.14 -6.41 3.70
CA SER A 29 8.75 -6.57 5.10
C SER A 29 9.34 -5.42 5.90
N PHE A 30 8.49 -4.65 6.58
CA PHE A 30 8.92 -3.50 7.36
C PHE A 30 9.91 -3.90 8.46
N LYS A 31 11.04 -3.21 8.52
CA LYS A 31 11.91 -3.16 9.71
C LYS A 31 12.15 -1.71 10.09
N PRO A 32 11.79 -1.29 11.31
CA PRO A 32 12.13 0.04 11.81
C PRO A 32 13.64 0.17 12.03
N SER A 33 14.13 1.41 12.07
CA SER A 33 15.49 1.68 12.53
C SER A 33 15.60 1.33 14.00
N ASP A 34 16.78 0.85 14.40
CA ASP A 34 17.07 0.43 15.76
C ASP A 34 17.30 1.64 16.69
N ASP A 35 17.76 2.78 16.15
CA ASP A 35 18.22 3.94 16.95
C ASP A 35 17.36 5.20 16.76
N ILE A 36 16.92 5.50 15.53
CA ILE A 36 16.33 6.80 15.17
C ILE A 36 14.99 6.60 14.47
N GLN A 37 13.92 7.17 15.05
CA GLN A 37 12.58 7.13 14.44
C GLN A 37 12.54 7.91 13.13
N LEU A 38 11.77 7.41 12.15
CA LEU A 38 11.67 7.97 10.81
C LEU A 38 11.40 9.49 10.80
N LYS A 39 10.42 9.95 11.59
CA LYS A 39 10.07 11.38 11.67
C LYS A 39 11.21 12.24 12.25
N LEU A 40 11.99 11.71 13.19
CA LEU A 40 13.13 12.44 13.75
C LEU A 40 14.29 12.50 12.74
N ALA A 41 14.54 11.39 12.03
CA ALA A 41 15.55 11.37 10.98
C ALA A 41 15.23 12.37 9.87
N ASP A 42 13.96 12.44 9.45
CA ASP A 42 13.51 13.43 8.47
C ASP A 42 13.62 14.86 9.00
N TYR A 43 13.08 15.14 10.20
CA TYR A 43 13.08 16.48 10.81
C TYR A 43 14.50 17.06 11.02
N PHE A 44 15.44 16.23 11.46
CA PHE A 44 16.83 16.65 11.70
C PHE A 44 17.77 16.39 10.51
N ASN A 45 17.24 15.92 9.37
CA ASN A 45 17.99 15.60 8.14
C ASN A 45 19.17 14.62 8.39
N ILE A 46 18.91 13.54 9.12
CA ILE A 46 19.89 12.50 9.45
C ILE A 46 19.93 11.47 8.32
N GLY A 47 21.06 11.43 7.60
CA GLY A 47 21.28 10.47 6.51
C GLY A 47 21.45 9.03 6.98
N GLY A 48 21.16 8.07 6.09
CA GLY A 48 21.40 6.64 6.31
C GLY A 48 20.33 5.91 7.13
N VAL A 49 19.31 6.60 7.64
CA VAL A 49 18.21 5.97 8.40
C VAL A 49 17.15 5.35 7.49
N PHE A 50 16.81 6.04 6.40
CA PHE A 50 15.81 5.59 5.44
C PHE A 50 16.12 6.12 4.04
N ARG A 51 15.38 5.60 3.05
CA ARG A 51 15.41 6.11 1.68
C ARG A 51 13.99 6.23 1.15
N ILE A 52 13.64 7.41 0.65
CA ILE A 52 12.38 7.64 -0.06
C ILE A 52 12.33 6.73 -1.30
N GLY A 53 11.20 6.07 -1.54
CA GLY A 53 11.05 5.13 -2.64
C GLY A 53 11.73 3.77 -2.39
N SER A 54 11.89 3.38 -1.12
CA SER A 54 12.35 2.02 -0.76
C SER A 54 11.32 0.93 -1.12
N ILE A 55 10.07 1.32 -1.36
CA ILE A 55 9.01 0.47 -1.89
C ILE A 55 8.59 0.97 -3.27
N SER A 56 8.34 0.03 -4.18
CA SER A 56 7.77 0.29 -5.50
C SER A 56 6.27 0.56 -5.40
N ASP A 57 5.75 1.49 -6.20
CA ASP A 57 4.32 1.78 -6.32
C ASP A 57 3.50 0.61 -6.85
N ARG A 58 4.16 -0.42 -7.41
CA ARG A 58 3.51 -1.64 -7.88
C ARG A 58 4.27 -2.89 -7.45
N PRO A 59 3.58 -4.04 -7.27
CA PRO A 59 4.25 -5.30 -6.99
C PRO A 59 5.15 -5.72 -8.14
N ASN A 60 6.42 -5.98 -7.84
CA ASN A 60 7.43 -6.39 -8.82
C ASN A 60 7.62 -7.91 -8.92
N GLY A 61 6.89 -8.69 -8.10
CA GLY A 61 7.04 -10.15 -8.04
C GLY A 61 8.37 -10.63 -7.46
N GLY A 62 9.16 -9.72 -6.87
CA GLY A 62 10.43 -10.03 -6.23
C GLY A 62 10.25 -10.88 -4.98
N ARG A 63 11.35 -11.48 -4.52
CA ARG A 63 11.39 -12.18 -3.24
C ARG A 63 11.17 -11.20 -2.09
N LEU A 64 10.49 -11.65 -1.03
CA LEU A 64 10.33 -10.88 0.19
C LEU A 64 11.70 -10.57 0.80
N TYR A 65 11.99 -9.30 1.06
CA TYR A 65 13.17 -8.85 1.79
C TYR A 65 12.75 -7.89 2.92
N THR A 66 13.70 -7.45 3.73
CA THR A 66 13.45 -6.57 4.86
C THR A 66 14.10 -5.22 4.61
N ASP A 67 13.34 -4.14 4.77
CA ASP A 67 13.81 -2.76 4.63
C ASP A 67 12.85 -1.81 5.39
N MET A 68 13.24 -0.55 5.53
CA MET A 68 12.34 0.50 6.00
C MET A 68 11.45 0.97 4.84
N LEU A 69 10.15 0.67 4.91
CA LEU A 69 9.13 1.06 3.93
C LEU A 69 8.86 2.57 3.97
N VAL A 70 9.34 3.30 2.98
CA VAL A 70 9.08 4.74 2.82
C VAL A 70 8.72 5.01 1.36
N MET A 71 7.49 5.46 1.16
CA MET A 71 6.99 5.93 -0.12
C MET A 71 6.98 7.45 -0.11
N GLY A 72 7.41 8.07 -1.21
CA GLY A 72 7.28 9.50 -1.40
C GLY A 72 5.84 9.89 -1.72
N ALA A 73 5.41 11.06 -1.27
CA ALA A 73 4.13 11.63 -1.65
C ALA A 73 4.28 13.14 -1.84
N ASP A 74 3.66 13.66 -2.90
CA ASP A 74 3.65 15.10 -3.14
C ASP A 74 2.53 15.76 -2.32
N TYR A 75 2.82 16.94 -1.77
CA TYR A 75 1.83 17.71 -1.03
C TYR A 75 0.63 18.06 -1.92
N ARG A 76 -0.58 17.70 -1.46
CA ARG A 76 -1.86 17.86 -2.18
C ARG A 76 -1.98 17.03 -3.47
N ALA A 77 -1.17 15.98 -3.63
CA ALA A 77 -1.46 14.95 -4.61
C ALA A 77 -2.83 14.30 -4.32
N PHE A 78 -3.53 13.91 -5.39
CA PHE A 78 -4.76 13.14 -5.30
C PHE A 78 -4.49 11.74 -5.84
N VAL A 79 -4.46 10.74 -4.96
CA VAL A 79 -3.83 9.45 -5.25
C VAL A 79 -4.84 8.32 -5.16
N GLU A 80 -4.79 7.42 -6.12
CA GLU A 80 -5.47 6.13 -6.04
C GLU A 80 -4.55 5.10 -5.37
N ILE A 81 -5.03 4.49 -4.29
CA ILE A 81 -4.33 3.37 -3.65
C ILE A 81 -5.20 2.13 -3.78
N VAL A 82 -4.59 1.04 -4.27
CA VAL A 82 -5.26 -0.24 -4.46
C VAL A 82 -4.56 -1.29 -3.63
N PHE A 83 -5.26 -1.86 -2.66
CA PHE A 83 -4.77 -2.98 -1.88
C PHE A 83 -5.18 -4.29 -2.54
N GLU A 84 -4.19 -5.12 -2.89
CA GLU A 84 -4.41 -6.45 -3.46
C GLU A 84 -4.11 -7.53 -2.43
N ASN A 85 -5.03 -8.48 -2.29
CA ASN A 85 -4.90 -9.60 -1.37
C ASN A 85 -4.90 -10.94 -2.11
N PRO A 86 -3.72 -11.47 -2.49
CA PRO A 86 -3.58 -12.84 -3.02
C PRO A 86 -3.79 -13.94 -1.98
N SER A 87 -3.92 -13.63 -0.69
CA SER A 87 -4.08 -14.66 0.34
C SER A 87 -5.51 -15.19 0.43
N ASP A 88 -5.69 -16.22 1.25
CA ASP A 88 -6.97 -16.86 1.59
C ASP A 88 -7.60 -16.31 2.88
N ILE A 89 -6.97 -15.30 3.52
CA ILE A 89 -7.46 -14.64 4.74
C ILE A 89 -7.84 -13.19 4.47
N VAL A 90 -8.70 -12.61 5.30
CA VAL A 90 -9.02 -11.17 5.24
C VAL A 90 -7.84 -10.38 5.78
N LEU A 91 -7.45 -9.31 5.08
CA LEU A 91 -6.47 -8.34 5.54
C LEU A 91 -7.16 -7.01 5.85
N SER A 92 -6.64 -6.27 6.84
CA SER A 92 -7.15 -4.95 7.21
C SER A 92 -6.04 -3.92 7.13
N TYR A 93 -6.30 -2.81 6.46
CA TYR A 93 -5.37 -1.70 6.28
C TYR A 93 -5.95 -0.44 6.92
N HIS A 94 -5.09 0.31 7.61
CA HIS A 94 -5.44 1.57 8.24
C HIS A 94 -4.59 2.71 7.66
N ILE A 95 -5.25 3.81 7.32
CA ILE A 95 -4.67 5.06 6.83
C ILE A 95 -5.50 6.20 7.45
N ASP A 96 -4.86 7.32 7.80
CA ASP A 96 -5.48 8.49 8.45
C ASP A 96 -6.43 9.29 7.52
N GLY A 97 -7.45 8.61 6.95
CA GLY A 97 -8.51 9.20 6.13
C GLY A 97 -8.42 8.86 4.64
N PHE A 98 -9.53 8.42 4.06
CA PHE A 98 -9.69 8.16 2.62
C PHE A 98 -11.17 7.97 2.22
N PHE A 99 -11.45 7.97 0.92
CA PHE A 99 -12.74 7.57 0.35
C PHE A 99 -12.64 6.21 -0.33
N ILE A 100 -13.55 5.29 -0.01
CA ILE A 100 -13.62 4.00 -0.71
C ILE A 100 -14.29 4.18 -2.06
N VAL A 101 -13.62 3.78 -3.14
CA VAL A 101 -14.12 3.96 -4.50
C VAL A 101 -14.37 2.65 -5.24
N GLY A 102 -13.68 1.56 -4.90
CA GLY A 102 -13.86 0.30 -5.63
C GLY A 102 -13.53 -0.92 -4.79
N LYS A 103 -14.20 -2.04 -5.09
CA LYS A 103 -13.91 -3.36 -4.55
C LYS A 103 -14.20 -4.40 -5.61
N LYS A 104 -13.46 -5.51 -5.60
CA LYS A 104 -13.73 -6.63 -6.49
C LYS A 104 -13.33 -7.94 -5.85
N ASP A 105 -14.29 -8.85 -5.80
CA ASP A 105 -14.09 -10.22 -5.35
C ASP A 105 -13.58 -11.11 -6.49
N GLY A 106 -12.86 -12.17 -6.11
CA GLY A 106 -12.25 -13.12 -7.04
C GLY A 106 -10.87 -12.66 -7.52
N TRP A 107 -9.93 -13.61 -7.60
CA TRP A 107 -8.53 -13.28 -7.86
C TRP A 107 -8.34 -12.75 -9.28
N ARG A 108 -8.25 -11.44 -9.39
CA ARG A 108 -7.77 -10.73 -10.56
C ARG A 108 -7.07 -9.48 -10.10
N ARG A 109 -5.83 -9.29 -10.54
CA ARG A 109 -5.10 -8.05 -10.28
C ARG A 109 -5.91 -6.85 -10.76
N MET A 110 -5.70 -5.71 -10.12
CA MET A 110 -6.24 -4.45 -10.56
C MET A 110 -5.78 -4.17 -11.99
N ASP A 111 -6.76 -3.83 -12.84
CA ASP A 111 -6.58 -3.32 -14.19
C ASP A 111 -7.29 -1.97 -14.27
N THR A 112 -6.73 -1.00 -15.00
CA THR A 112 -7.32 0.34 -15.16
C THR A 112 -8.75 0.31 -15.71
N SER A 113 -9.11 -0.72 -16.50
CA SER A 113 -10.49 -0.95 -16.94
C SER A 113 -11.49 -1.13 -15.79
N ASN A 114 -11.03 -1.54 -14.59
CA ASN A 114 -11.89 -1.68 -13.42
C ASN A 114 -12.34 -0.33 -12.82
N GLN A 115 -11.65 0.77 -13.15
CA GLN A 115 -12.02 2.11 -12.69
C GLN A 115 -13.40 2.56 -13.20
N ALA A 116 -13.88 1.97 -14.30
CA ALA A 116 -15.23 2.23 -14.82
C ALA A 116 -16.35 1.85 -13.83
N GLY A 117 -16.09 0.94 -12.89
CA GLY A 117 -17.04 0.51 -11.86
C GLY A 117 -16.92 1.24 -10.53
N TYR A 118 -16.09 2.30 -10.43
CA TYR A 118 -15.85 2.98 -9.17
C TYR A 118 -17.05 3.85 -8.75
N ASN A 119 -17.32 3.84 -7.44
CA ASN A 119 -18.20 4.82 -6.83
C ASN A 119 -17.46 6.16 -6.69
N LEU A 120 -17.69 7.05 -7.65
CA LEU A 120 -17.11 8.39 -7.69
C LEU A 120 -18.09 9.50 -7.27
N ARG A 121 -19.26 9.14 -6.73
CA ARG A 121 -20.31 10.11 -6.36
C ARG A 121 -20.47 10.25 -4.86
N ASP A 122 -20.57 9.13 -4.16
CA ASP A 122 -20.88 9.08 -2.72
C ASP A 122 -19.98 8.07 -1.99
N GLY A 123 -18.70 8.03 -2.37
CA GLY A 123 -17.68 7.24 -1.70
C GLY A 123 -17.66 7.52 -0.18
N VAL A 124 -17.63 6.45 0.62
CA VAL A 124 -17.70 6.57 2.08
C VAL A 124 -16.33 6.92 2.63
N ALA A 125 -16.25 8.01 3.42
CA ALA A 125 -15.05 8.38 4.16
C ALA A 125 -14.78 7.37 5.29
N ARG A 126 -13.56 6.83 5.35
CA ARG A 126 -13.11 5.87 6.38
C ARG A 126 -11.63 6.05 6.69
N SER A 127 -11.15 5.31 7.68
CA SER A 127 -9.73 5.17 8.00
C SER A 127 -9.25 3.72 8.01
N THR A 128 -10.16 2.75 7.92
CA THR A 128 -9.83 1.32 7.87
C THR A 128 -10.63 0.61 6.78
N ILE A 129 -9.97 -0.25 6.02
CA ILE A 129 -10.59 -1.06 4.97
C ILE A 129 -10.16 -2.51 5.08
N GLN A 130 -11.12 -3.40 4.89
CA GLN A 130 -10.89 -4.84 4.77
C GLN A 130 -10.75 -5.20 3.29
N VAL A 131 -9.78 -6.06 3.00
CA VAL A 131 -9.56 -6.65 1.68
C VAL A 131 -9.76 -8.15 1.83
N TYR A 132 -10.84 -8.66 1.25
CA TYR A 132 -11.23 -10.05 1.36
C TYR A 132 -10.22 -11.01 0.71
N PRO A 133 -10.27 -12.31 1.02
CA PRO A 133 -9.48 -13.32 0.34
C PRO A 133 -9.57 -13.18 -1.17
N LYS A 134 -8.44 -13.31 -1.87
CA LYS A 134 -8.39 -13.32 -3.33
C LYS A 134 -9.10 -12.12 -3.96
N SER A 135 -8.95 -10.92 -3.41
CA SER A 135 -9.69 -9.71 -3.83
C SER A 135 -8.81 -8.48 -3.84
N TRP A 136 -9.37 -7.35 -4.26
CA TRP A 136 -8.75 -6.04 -4.03
C TRP A 136 -9.77 -4.97 -3.63
N SER A 137 -9.27 -3.91 -3.01
CA SER A 137 -10.03 -2.69 -2.71
C SER A 137 -9.25 -1.45 -3.09
N ALA A 138 -9.93 -0.48 -3.69
CA ALA A 138 -9.39 0.78 -4.17
C ALA A 138 -9.96 1.95 -3.35
N LEU A 139 -9.10 2.91 -3.04
CA LEU A 139 -9.43 4.11 -2.30
C LEU A 139 -8.78 5.34 -2.92
N TYR A 140 -9.37 6.51 -2.68
CA TYR A 140 -8.82 7.82 -3.02
C TYR A 140 -8.42 8.57 -1.75
N VAL A 141 -7.25 9.22 -1.81
CA VAL A 141 -6.69 10.09 -0.76
C VAL A 141 -6.34 11.44 -1.37
#